data_AF-A0A6C0EGL1-F1
#
_entry.id   AF-A0A6C0EGL1-F1
#
_cell.length_a   1.000
_cell.length_b   1.000
_cell.length_c   1.000
_cell.angle_alpha   90.00
_cell.angle_beta   90.00
_cell.angle_gamma   90.00
#
_symmetry.space_group_name_H-M   'P 1'
#
loop_
_entity.id
_entity.type
_entity.pdbx_description
1 polymer ?
#
loop_
_entity_poly.entity_id
_entity_poly.type
_entity_poly.pdbx_seq_one_letter_code
_entity_poly.pdbx_strand_id
1 'polypeptide(L)'
;MSAKLKIICSEIIEKCVEEFKDDHNFNKIKKEMLDPCVNYILNKIYPYVLASCVIFVLIFLMIVTILVILIFNKKNSNINTGIEGVSNIINI
;
A
#
# COMPACT_ATOMS: atom_id res chain seq x y z
N MET A 1 27.91 -44.03 -0.19
CA MET A 1 26.44 -44.08 0.00
C MET A 1 25.76 -42.76 -0.36
N SER A 2 26.34 -41.61 0.02
CA SER A 2 25.86 -40.25 -0.31
C SER A 2 25.80 -39.92 -1.81
N ALA A 3 26.71 -40.46 -2.63
CA ALA A 3 26.73 -40.17 -4.07
C ALA A 3 25.50 -40.71 -4.83
N LYS A 4 25.04 -41.92 -4.49
CA LYS A 4 23.84 -42.51 -5.12
C LYS A 4 22.57 -41.75 -4.76
N LEU A 5 22.46 -41.29 -3.51
CA LEU A 5 21.35 -40.46 -3.06
C LEU A 5 21.28 -39.15 -3.85
N LYS A 6 22.42 -38.51 -4.11
CA LYS A 6 22.48 -37.26 -4.85
C LYS A 6 22.01 -37.42 -6.30
N ILE A 7 22.38 -38.52 -6.95
CA ILE A 7 21.96 -38.85 -8.32
C ILE A 7 20.45 -39.08 -8.38
N ILE A 8 19.91 -39.87 -7.44
CA ILE A 8 18.46 -40.14 -7.35
C ILE A 8 17.67 -38.85 -7.09
N CYS A 9 18.16 -37.98 -6.19
CA CYS A 9 17.55 -36.67 -5.95
C CYS A 9 17.54 -35.81 -7.23
N SER A 10 18.64 -35.79 -7.98
CA SER A 10 18.71 -35.04 -9.23
C SER A 10 17.76 -35.59 -10.30
N GLU A 11 17.65 -36.90 -10.46
CA GLU A 11 16.73 -37.52 -11.43
C GLU A 11 15.25 -37.26 -11.07
N ILE A 12 14.91 -37.28 -9.78
CA ILE A 12 13.56 -36.95 -9.31
C ILE A 12 13.24 -35.48 -9.56
N ILE A 13 14.19 -34.57 -9.27
CA ILE A 13 14.02 -33.14 -9.52
C ILE A 13 13.88 -32.89 -11.03
N GLU A 14 14.67 -33.53 -11.88
CA GLU A 14 14.55 -33.40 -13.34
C GLU A 14 13.18 -33.86 -13.85
N LYS A 15 12.71 -35.02 -13.40
CA LYS A 15 11.36 -35.50 -13.76
C LYS A 15 10.26 -34.58 -13.28
N CYS A 16 10.37 -34.06 -12.05
CA CYS A 16 9.43 -33.05 -11.57
C CYS A 16 9.49 -31.79 -12.43
N VAL A 17 10.68 -31.31 -12.80
CA VAL A 17 10.83 -30.12 -13.66
C VAL A 17 10.24 -30.35 -15.05
N GLU A 18 10.37 -31.55 -15.62
CA GLU A 18 9.72 -31.92 -16.87
C GLU A 18 8.19 -31.96 -16.74
N GLU A 19 7.64 -32.56 -15.68
CA GLU A 19 6.20 -32.53 -15.39
C GLU A 19 5.66 -31.14 -15.09
N PHE A 20 6.49 -30.23 -14.56
CA PHE A 20 6.15 -28.82 -14.36
C PHE A 20 6.14 -28.00 -15.66
N LYS A 21 6.91 -28.42 -16.68
CA LYS A 21 6.92 -27.79 -18.01
C LYS A 21 5.70 -28.16 -18.84
N ASP A 22 4.98 -29.22 -18.49
CA ASP A 22 3.77 -29.63 -19.19
C ASP A 22 2.61 -28.69 -18.79
N ASP A 23 2.07 -27.95 -19.77
CA ASP A 23 1.10 -26.87 -19.57
C ASP A 23 -0.17 -27.32 -18.80
N HIS A 24 -0.53 -28.60 -18.95
CA HIS A 24 -1.66 -29.21 -18.25
C HIS A 24 -1.40 -29.37 -16.74
N ASN A 25 -0.19 -29.82 -16.38
CA ASN A 25 0.20 -30.03 -14.98
C ASN A 25 0.55 -28.72 -14.28
N PHE A 26 1.13 -27.76 -15.00
CA PHE A 26 1.37 -26.42 -14.48
C PHE A 26 0.06 -25.73 -14.06
N ASN A 27 -0.99 -25.84 -14.86
CA ASN A 27 -2.32 -25.32 -14.49
C ASN A 27 -2.90 -26.01 -13.25
N LYS A 28 -2.68 -27.32 -13.10
CA LYS A 28 -3.11 -28.05 -11.90
C LYS A 28 -2.36 -27.60 -10.65
N ILE A 29 -1.04 -27.39 -10.74
CA ILE A 29 -0.22 -26.91 -9.63
C ILE A 29 -0.55 -25.46 -9.29
N LYS A 30 -0.80 -24.63 -10.30
CA LYS A 30 -1.27 -23.26 -10.11
C LYS A 30 -2.59 -23.24 -9.33
N LYS A 31 -3.53 -24.10 -9.70
CA LYS A 31 -4.84 -24.18 -9.03
C LYS A 31 -4.81 -24.82 -7.64
N GLU A 32 -3.96 -25.82 -7.43
CA GLU A 32 -3.93 -26.60 -6.18
C GLU A 32 -2.90 -26.06 -5.16
N MET A 33 -1.87 -25.33 -5.58
CA MET A 33 -0.85 -24.77 -4.69
C MET A 33 -0.76 -23.25 -4.77
N LEU A 34 -0.74 -22.69 -5.99
CA LEU A 34 -0.55 -21.24 -6.13
C LEU A 34 -1.81 -20.47 -5.70
N ASP A 35 -3.01 -20.90 -6.09
CA ASP A 35 -4.28 -20.30 -5.67
C ASP A 35 -4.46 -20.31 -4.15
N PRO A 36 -4.29 -21.41 -3.39
CA PRO A 36 -4.41 -21.36 -1.94
C PRO A 36 -3.31 -20.52 -1.28
N CYS A 37 -2.09 -20.50 -1.83
CA CYS A 37 -1.00 -19.67 -1.33
C CYS A 37 -1.31 -18.18 -1.52
N VAL A 38 -1.70 -17.79 -2.74
CA VAL A 38 -2.08 -16.42 -3.09
C VAL A 38 -3.32 -16.00 -2.30
N ASN A 39 -4.34 -16.85 -2.19
CA ASN A 39 -5.56 -16.55 -1.44
C ASN A 39 -5.29 -16.41 0.07
N TYR A 40 -4.39 -17.22 0.63
CA TYR A 40 -3.96 -17.08 2.02
C TYR A 40 -3.22 -15.75 2.26
N ILE A 41 -2.29 -15.41 1.37
CA ILE A 41 -1.54 -14.16 1.42
C ILE A 41 -2.50 -12.97 1.26
N LEU A 42 -3.39 -12.99 0.27
CA LEU A 42 -4.37 -11.94 0.01
C LEU A 42 -5.35 -11.79 1.17
N ASN A 43 -5.87 -12.88 1.74
CA ASN A 43 -6.74 -12.81 2.92
C ASN A 43 -6.05 -12.16 4.12
N LYS A 44 -4.74 -12.40 4.26
CA LYS A 44 -3.96 -11.77 5.33
C LYS A 44 -3.62 -10.32 5.01
N ILE A 45 -3.28 -9.99 3.77
CA ILE A 45 -2.87 -8.65 3.31
C ILE A 45 -4.07 -7.71 3.19
N TYR A 46 -5.25 -8.21 2.81
CA TYR A 46 -6.47 -7.42 2.61
C TYR A 46 -6.82 -6.50 3.79
N PRO A 47 -6.89 -6.98 5.07
CA PRO A 47 -7.18 -6.10 6.19
C PRO A 47 -6.09 -5.03 6.41
N TYR A 48 -4.82 -5.31 6.08
CA TYR A 48 -3.75 -4.31 6.18
C TYR A 48 -3.81 -3.26 5.08
N VAL A 49 -4.12 -3.66 3.85
CA VAL A 49 -4.32 -2.71 2.72
C VAL A 49 -5.56 -1.87 2.95
N LEU A 50 -6.63 -2.46 3.50
CA LEU A 50 -7.82 -1.72 3.87
C LEU A 50 -7.53 -0.71 4.99
N ALA A 51 -6.80 -1.13 6.03
CA ALA A 51 -6.37 -0.24 7.11
C ALA A 51 -5.45 0.89 6.61
N SER A 52 -4.49 0.59 5.72
CA SER A 52 -3.61 1.61 5.16
C SER A 52 -4.37 2.61 4.28
N CYS A 53 -5.38 2.16 3.53
CA CYS A 53 -6.26 3.02 2.76
C CYS A 53 -7.05 3.97 3.67
N VAL A 54 -7.63 3.46 4.77
CA VAL A 54 -8.33 4.30 5.75
C VAL A 54 -7.38 5.34 6.35
N ILE A 55 -6.20 4.93 6.81
CA ILE A 55 -5.18 5.84 7.36
C ILE A 55 -4.77 6.90 6.32
N PHE A 56 -4.61 6.50 5.06
CA PHE A 56 -4.28 7.42 3.97
C PHE A 56 -5.35 8.49 3.78
N VAL A 57 -6.63 8.11 3.80
CA VAL A 57 -7.76 9.06 3.73
C VAL A 57 -7.76 10.00 4.94
N LEU A 58 -7.49 9.49 6.15
CA LEU A 58 -7.38 10.34 7.35
C LEU A 58 -6.25 11.37 7.21
N ILE A 59 -5.06 10.94 6.77
CA ILE A 59 -3.92 11.84 6.55
C ILE A 59 -4.26 12.89 5.48
N PHE A 60 -4.90 12.47 4.39
CA PHE A 60 -5.35 13.38 3.36
C PHE A 60 -6.30 14.45 3.92
N LEU A 61 -7.27 14.04 4.75
CA LEU A 61 -8.21 14.96 5.39
C LEU A 61 -7.51 15.91 6.38
N MET A 62 -6.48 15.44 7.10
CA MET A 62 -5.64 16.28 7.95
C MET A 62 -4.91 17.36 7.15
N ILE A 63 -4.29 16.99 6.02
CA ILE A 63 -3.60 17.94 5.14
C ILE A 63 -4.57 18.99 4.62
N VAL A 64 -5.75 18.57 4.14
CA VAL A 64 -6.79 19.47 3.66
C VAL A 64 -7.24 20.44 4.76
N THR A 65 -7.44 19.94 5.97
CA THR A 65 -7.85 20.76 7.12
C THR A 65 -6.79 21.82 7.45
N ILE A 66 -5.52 21.44 7.49
CA ILE A 66 -4.40 22.36 7.75
C ILE A 66 -4.34 23.44 6.66
N LEU A 67 -4.50 23.07 5.40
CA LEU A 67 -4.52 24.02 4.28
C LEU A 67 -5.66 25.04 4.40
N VAL A 68 -6.87 24.58 4.75
CA VAL A 68 -8.03 25.46 4.95
C VAL A 68 -7.78 26.43 6.10
N ILE A 69 -7.27 25.95 7.23
CA ILE A 69 -6.94 26.79 8.40
C ILE A 69 -5.89 27.84 8.03
N LEU A 70 -4.84 27.47 7.30
CA LEU A 70 -3.79 28.39 6.88
C LEU A 70 -4.34 29.52 6.00
N ILE A 71 -5.20 29.20 5.04
CA ILE A 71 -5.83 30.18 4.15
C ILE A 71 -6.77 31.10 4.94
N PHE A 72 -7.57 30.54 5.85
CA PHE A 72 -8.52 31.30 6.65
C PHE A 72 -7.82 32.24 7.64
N ASN A 73 -6.76 31.77 8.31
CA ASN A 73 -5.96 32.58 9.23
C ASN A 73 -5.24 33.72 8.51
N LYS A 74 -4.72 33.49 7.30
CA LYS A 74 -4.10 34.56 6.49
C LYS A 74 -5.11 35.66 6.12
N LYS A 75 -6.35 35.28 5.83
CA LYS A 75 -7.45 36.24 5.56
C LYS A 75 -7.79 37.07 6.80
N ASN A 76 -7.88 36.46 7.98
CA ASN A 76 -8.21 37.18 9.21
C ASN A 76 -7.11 38.16 9.65
N SER A 77 -5.83 37.81 9.45
CA SER A 77 -4.70 38.70 9.75
C SER A 77 -4.69 39.97 8.89
N ASN A 78 -4.99 39.89 7.58
CA ASN A 78 -5.03 41.07 6.70
C ASN A 78 -6.14 42.07 7.07
N ILE A 79 -7.27 41.58 7.59
CA ILE A 79 -8.41 42.42 7.99
C ILE A 79 -8.05 43.23 9.25
N ASN A 80 -7.43 42.61 10.26
CA ASN A 80 -7.03 43.33 11.47
C ASN A 80 -5.96 44.40 11.19
N THR A 81 -4.97 44.11 10.35
CA THR A 81 -3.96 45.13 9.96
C THR A 81 -4.57 46.29 9.16
N GLY A 82 -5.60 46.02 8.35
CA GLY A 82 -6.31 47.07 7.63
C GLY A 82 -7.13 47.98 8.54
N ILE A 83 -7.80 47.41 9.55
CA ILE A 83 -8.62 48.17 10.50
C ILE A 83 -7.75 48.97 11.48
N GLU A 84 -6.65 48.41 11.97
CA GLU A 84 -5.69 49.15 12.81
C GLU A 84 -5.07 50.33 12.06
N GLY A 85 -4.73 50.16 10.78
CA GLY A 85 -4.22 51.25 9.94
C GLY A 85 -5.23 52.38 9.74
N VAL A 86 -6.51 52.06 9.53
CA VAL A 86 -7.58 53.07 9.37
C VAL A 86 -7.93 53.76 10.70
N SER A 87 -7.97 53.02 11.80
CA SER A 87 -8.21 53.60 13.14
C SER A 87 -7.15 54.62 13.53
N ASN A 88 -5.89 54.41 13.11
CA ASN A 88 -4.79 55.33 13.42
C ASN A 88 -4.82 56.61 12.57
N ILE A 89 -5.48 56.60 11.41
CA ILE A 89 -5.68 57.79 10.57
C ILE A 89 -6.82 58.66 11.09
N ILE A 90 -7.89 58.06 11.63
CA ILE A 90 -9.07 58.79 12.11
C ILE A 90 -8.81 59.47 13.47
N ASN A 91 -7.86 58.94 14.26
CA ASN A 91 -7.51 59.47 15.58
C ASN A 91 -6.42 60.57 15.56
N ILE A 92 -6.06 61.09 14.37
CA ILE A 92 -5.16 62.25 14.15
C ILE A 92 -6.01 63.40 13.59
#